data_AF-A0A938PPY7-F1
#
_entry.id   AF-A0A938PPY7-F1
#
_cell.length_a   1.000
_cell.length_b   1.000
_cell.length_c   1.000
_cell.angle_alpha   90.00
_cell.angle_beta   90.00
_cell.angle_gamma   90.00
#
_symmetry.space_group_name_H-M   'P 1'
#
loop_
_entity.id
_entity.type
_entity.pdbx_description
1 polymer ?
#
loop_
_entity_poly.entity_id
_entity_poly.type
_entity_poly.pdbx_seq_one_letter_code
_entity_poly.pdbx_strand_id
1 'polypeptide(L)' 'QLLDRVWGRSIYVEERTVDVHVLRLRKSLKPHGCDQMIETVRGVGYRFSG' A
#
# COMPACT_ATOMS: atom_id res chain seq x y z
N GLN A 1 -24.55 12.69 6.45
CA GLN A 1 -23.97 13.41 5.28
C GLN A 1 -22.65 14.10 5.65
N LEU A 2 -21.62 13.33 6.04
CA LEU A 2 -20.23 13.85 6.14
C LEU A 2 -19.15 12.75 6.25
N LEU A 3 -19.46 11.50 5.86
CA LEU A 3 -18.50 10.38 5.88
C LEU A 3 -18.39 9.61 4.54
N ASP A 4 -19.20 9.94 3.53
CA ASP A 4 -19.22 9.18 2.25
C ASP A 4 -18.42 9.85 1.11
N ARG A 5 -17.82 11.02 1.34
CA ARG A 5 -17.13 11.79 0.29
C ARG A 5 -15.61 11.58 0.21
N VAL A 6 -15.03 10.84 1.15
CA VAL A 6 -13.56 10.64 1.20
C VAL A 6 -13.16 9.25 0.70
N TRP A 7 -14.04 8.25 0.78
CA TRP A 7 -13.78 6.88 0.32
C TRP A 7 -14.34 6.60 -1.09
N GLY A 8 -14.11 7.53 -2.01
CA GLY A 8 -14.44 7.35 -3.42
C GLY A 8 -13.62 6.22 -4.04
N ARG A 9 -14.28 5.05 -4.18
CA ARG A 9 -13.77 3.76 -4.64
C ARG A 9 -12.98 3.03 -3.57
N SER A 10 -13.70 2.09 -2.93
CA SER A 10 -13.21 0.73 -2.74
C SER A 10 -12.40 0.33 -3.97
N ILE A 11 -11.08 0.54 -3.91
CA ILE A 11 -10.14 -0.03 -4.86
C ILE A 11 -10.15 -1.51 -4.52
N TYR A 12 -11.10 -2.23 -5.13
CA TYR A 12 -11.09 -3.68 -5.22
C TYR A 12 -9.99 -4.04 -6.24
N VAL A 13 -8.75 -3.62 -5.99
CA VAL A 13 -7.62 -4.33 -6.59
C VAL A 13 -7.58 -5.63 -5.82
N GLU A 14 -7.62 -6.75 -6.54
CA GLU A 14 -7.40 -8.06 -5.94
C GLU A 14 -6.29 -7.96 -4.90
N GLU A 15 -6.67 -8.06 -3.62
CA GLU A 15 -5.80 -7.81 -2.47
C GLU A 15 -4.53 -8.66 -2.58
N ARG A 16 -4.70 -9.88 -3.13
CA ARG A 16 -3.61 -10.82 -3.42
C ARG A 16 -2.63 -10.37 -4.51
N THR A 17 -3.06 -9.54 -5.45
CA THR A 17 -2.19 -8.99 -6.51
C THR A 17 -1.39 -7.81 -5.96
N VAL A 18 -2.00 -6.93 -5.15
CA VAL A 18 -1.30 -5.81 -4.50
C VAL A 18 -0.21 -6.31 -3.56
N ASP A 19 -0.52 -7.25 -2.68
CA ASP A 19 0.42 -7.73 -1.68
C ASP A 19 1.67 -8.35 -2.31
N VAL A 20 1.49 -9.09 -3.42
CA VAL A 20 2.60 -9.66 -4.19
C VAL A 20 3.45 -8.56 -4.83
N HIS A 21 2.83 -7.53 -5.39
CA HIS A 21 3.56 -6.41 -5.98
C HIS A 21 4.30 -5.60 -4.91
N VAL A 22 3.69 -5.35 -3.76
CA VAL A 22 4.33 -4.67 -2.62
C VAL A 22 5.49 -5.50 -2.07
N LEU A 23 5.33 -6.82 -1.95
CA LEU A 23 6.41 -7.72 -1.53
C LEU A 23 7.58 -7.67 -2.52
N ARG A 24 7.32 -7.73 -3.83
CA ARG A 24 8.34 -7.64 -4.87
C ARG A 24 9.04 -6.28 -4.83
N LEU A 25 8.29 -5.19 -4.69
CA LEU A 25 8.82 -3.84 -4.61
C LEU A 25 9.72 -3.66 -3.38
N ARG A 26 9.29 -4.10 -2.19
CA ARG A 26 10.14 -4.11 -0.98
C ARG A 26 11.44 -4.89 -1.19
N LYS A 27 11.38 -6.05 -1.84
CA LYS A 27 12.58 -6.83 -2.18
C LYS A 27 13.53 -6.07 -3.11
N SER A 28 13.01 -5.36 -4.11
CA SER A 28 13.80 -4.52 -5.02
C SER A 28 14.38 -3.28 -4.36
N LEU A 29 13.72 -2.72 -3.34
CA LEU A 29 14.21 -1.54 -2.61
C LEU A 29 15.20 -1.88 -1.49
N LYS A 30 15.18 -3.12 -0.98
CA LYS A 30 16.06 -3.57 0.10
C LYS A 30 17.57 -3.33 -0.15
N PRO A 31 18.12 -3.55 -1.36
CA PRO A 31 19.53 -3.24 -1.65
C PRO A 31 19.88 -1.75 -1.51
N HIS A 32 18.87 -0.87 -1.57
CA HIS A 32 19.03 0.58 -1.44
C HIS A 32 18.68 1.09 -0.03
N GLY A 33 18.29 0.21 0.90
CA GLY A 33 17.83 0.60 2.24
C GLY A 33 16.47 1.31 2.26
N CYS A 34 15.71 1.25 1.16
CA CYS A 34 14.46 2.00 0.97
C CYS A 34 13.20 1.13 1.18
N ASP A 35 13.33 -0.13 1.59
CA ASP A 35 12.18 -1.04 1.76
C ASP A 35 11.20 -0.59 2.85
N GLN A 36 11.70 0.20 3.81
CA GLN A 36 10.90 0.79 4.89
C GLN A 36 10.08 2.00 4.44
N MET A 37 10.32 2.55 3.24
CA MET A 37 9.51 3.65 2.69
C MET A 37 8.09 3.21 2.35
N ILE A 38 7.81 1.90 2.32
CA ILE A 38 6.47 1.36 2.11
C ILE A 38 5.93 0.85 3.43
N GLU A 39 4.99 1.59 4.02
CA GLU A 39 4.36 1.27 5.29
C GLU A 39 3.04 0.52 5.08
N THR A 40 2.74 -0.43 5.97
CA THR A 40 1.43 -1.09 6.01
C THR A 40 0.54 -0.35 7.01
N VAL A 41 -0.55 0.24 6.50
CA VAL A 41 -1.59 0.89 7.29
C VAL A 41 -2.72 -0.11 7.50
N ARG A 42 -2.83 -0.65 8.72
CA ARG A 42 -3.84 -1.68 9.06
C ARG A 42 -5.25 -1.19 8.75
N GLY A 43 -6.03 -2.02 8.05
CA GLY A 43 -7.41 -1.71 7.66
C GLY A 43 -7.54 -0.68 6.53
N VAL A 44 -6.43 -0.24 5.93
CA VAL A 44 -6.43 0.75 4.84
C VAL A 44 -5.63 0.25 3.62
N GLY A 45 -4.42 -0.27 3.83
CA GLY A 45 -3.55 -0.75 2.75
C GLY A 45 -2.09 -0.34 2.96
N TYR A 46 -1.47 0.23 1.93
CA TYR A 46 -0.06 0.62 1.94
C TYR A 46 0.11 2.12 1.66
N ARG A 47 1.14 2.73 2.25
CA ARG A 47 1.50 4.14 2.05
C ARG A 47 3.00 4.26 1.75
N PHE A 48 3.35 5.26 0.97
CA PHE A 48 4.74 5.68 0.78
C PHE A 48 5.10 6.80 1.77
N SER A 49 6.14 6.61 2.57
CA SER A 49 6.71 7.59 3.49
C SER A 49 8.19 7.77 3.15
N GLY A 50 8.54 8.97 2.65
CA GLY A 50 9.90 9.39 2.38
C GLY A 50 10.33 10.51 3.30
#